data_AF-A0A1J4XPX6-F1
#
_entry.id   AF-A0A1J4XPX6-F1
#
_cell.length_a   1.000
_cell.length_b   1.000
_cell.length_c   1.000
_cell.angle_alpha   90.00
_cell.angle_beta   90.00
_cell.angle_gamma   90.00
#
_symmetry.space_group_name_H-M   'P 1'
#
loop_
_entity.id
_entity.type
_entity.pdbx_description
1 polymer ?
#
loop_
_entity_poly.entity_id
_entity_poly.type
_entity_poly.pdbx_seq_one_letter_code
_entity_poly.pdbx_strand_id
1 'polypeptide(L)'
;MLEYIKKTLLVGLGATVVTKDKLEKSLEEMVKQGKISATDAKKSIDKMVKESRKEFDKSSKEIQDYFKHLLDKANFACQKDFEKLEKRVNALEGKSKTTPKKPAVKKAAPKKQTSK
;
A
#
# COMPACT_ATOMS: atom_id res chain seq x y z
N MET A 1 -10.99 3.12 -11.27
CA MET A 1 -10.17 1.93 -10.94
C MET A 1 -10.39 1.41 -9.53
N LEU A 2 -10.30 2.24 -8.47
CA LEU A 2 -10.53 1.80 -7.08
C LEU A 2 -11.88 1.11 -6.85
N GLU A 3 -12.95 1.60 -7.49
CA GLU A 3 -14.29 0.98 -7.47
C GLU A 3 -14.30 -0.46 -7.99
N TYR A 4 -13.53 -0.76 -9.05
CA TYR A 4 -13.43 -2.12 -9.58
C TYR A 4 -12.64 -3.01 -8.64
N ILE A 5 -11.50 -2.55 -8.11
CA ILE A 5 -10.70 -3.31 -7.14
C ILE A 5 -11.54 -3.66 -5.91
N LYS A 6 -12.34 -2.72 -5.39
CA LYS A 6 -13.28 -2.98 -4.30
C LYS A 6 -14.32 -4.04 -4.68
N LYS A 7 -14.93 -3.93 -5.86
CA LYS A 7 -15.90 -4.93 -6.35
C LYS A 7 -15.26 -6.30 -6.56
N THR A 8 -14.06 -6.40 -7.11
CA THR A 8 -13.37 -7.68 -7.31
C THR A 8 -12.92 -8.28 -5.98
N LEU A 9 -12.47 -7.46 -5.02
CA LEU A 9 -12.18 -7.92 -3.66
C LEU A 9 -13.46 -8.43 -2.97
N LEU A 10 -14.56 -7.71 -3.08
CA LEU A 10 -15.87 -8.16 -2.56
C LEU A 10 -16.27 -9.49 -3.20
N VAL A 11 -16.24 -9.60 -4.53
CA VAL A 11 -16.55 -10.86 -5.23
C VAL A 11 -15.59 -11.99 -4.83
N GLY A 12 -14.29 -11.71 -4.70
CA GLY A 12 -13.27 -12.67 -4.30
C GLY A 12 -13.35 -13.10 -2.84
N LEU A 13 -13.83 -12.23 -1.94
CA LEU A 13 -14.18 -12.58 -0.56
C LEU A 13 -15.51 -13.33 -0.45
N GLY A 14 -16.25 -13.50 -1.56
CA GLY A 14 -17.57 -14.16 -1.54
C GLY A 14 -18.68 -13.28 -0.98
N ALA A 15 -18.61 -11.96 -1.22
CA ALA A 15 -19.45 -10.91 -0.65
C ALA A 15 -20.93 -10.92 -1.08
N THR A 16 -21.63 -12.01 -0.82
CA THR A 16 -22.98 -11.93 -0.24
C THR A 16 -22.88 -11.49 1.23
N VAL A 17 -21.95 -10.56 1.55
CA VAL A 17 -21.21 -10.38 2.82
C VAL A 17 -21.98 -10.91 4.02
N VAL A 18 -21.45 -11.97 4.64
CA VAL A 18 -21.85 -12.42 5.98
C VAL A 18 -21.51 -11.29 6.96
N THR A 19 -22.40 -10.32 7.02
CA THR A 19 -22.32 -9.17 7.93
C THR A 19 -22.95 -9.58 9.24
N LYS A 20 -22.58 -8.91 10.35
CA LYS A 20 -23.24 -9.10 11.64
C LYS A 20 -24.76 -9.16 11.51
N ASP A 21 -25.37 -8.24 10.76
CA ASP A 21 -26.83 -8.21 10.52
C ASP A 21 -27.39 -9.48 9.87
N LYS A 22 -26.64 -10.11 8.94
CA LYS A 22 -27.09 -11.32 8.24
C LYS A 22 -26.99 -12.54 9.16
N LEU A 23 -25.95 -12.60 9.99
CA LEU A 23 -25.79 -13.63 11.03
C LEU A 23 -26.85 -13.49 12.13
N GLU A 24 -27.09 -12.26 12.60
CA GLU A 24 -28.11 -11.95 13.60
C GLU A 24 -29.48 -12.40 13.10
N LYS A 25 -29.88 -12.04 11.87
CA LYS A 25 -31.15 -12.50 11.28
C LYS A 25 -31.25 -14.02 11.18
N SER A 26 -30.19 -14.69 10.72
CA SER A 26 -30.21 -16.16 10.56
C SER A 26 -30.31 -16.89 11.90
N LEU A 27 -29.64 -16.38 12.93
CA LEU A 27 -29.72 -16.93 14.28
C LEU A 27 -31.04 -16.57 14.97
N GLU A 28 -31.57 -15.38 14.76
CA GLU A 28 -32.88 -14.97 15.26
C GLU A 28 -34.02 -15.82 14.67
N GLU A 29 -33.89 -16.25 13.41
CA GLU A 29 -34.82 -17.19 12.78
C GLU A 29 -34.73 -18.59 13.42
N MET A 30 -33.54 -19.04 13.81
CA MET A 30 -33.36 -20.26 14.62
C MET A 30 -33.95 -20.13 16.03
N VAL A 31 -33.88 -18.94 16.64
CA VAL A 31 -34.52 -18.66 17.93
C VAL A 31 -36.04 -18.75 17.81
N LYS A 32 -36.62 -18.16 16.75
CA LYS A 32 -38.06 -18.24 16.47
C LYS A 32 -38.53 -19.66 16.24
N GLN A 33 -37.68 -20.51 15.64
CA GLN A 33 -37.95 -21.94 15.48
C GLN A 33 -37.71 -22.77 16.76
N GLY A 34 -37.31 -22.15 17.87
CA GLY A 34 -37.05 -22.82 19.15
C GLY A 34 -35.77 -23.66 19.17
N LYS A 35 -34.92 -23.57 18.14
CA LYS A 35 -33.70 -24.37 18.01
C LYS A 35 -32.56 -23.87 18.89
N ILE A 36 -32.60 -22.60 19.29
CA ILE A 36 -31.57 -21.95 20.13
C ILE A 36 -32.21 -20.84 20.97
N SER A 37 -31.64 -20.55 22.14
CA SER A 37 -32.08 -19.40 22.96
C SER A 37 -31.56 -18.08 22.36
N ALA A 38 -32.32 -16.99 22.52
CA ALA A 38 -31.89 -15.65 22.10
C ALA A 38 -30.54 -15.25 22.73
N THR A 39 -30.31 -15.71 23.96
CA THR A 39 -29.10 -15.46 24.74
C THR A 39 -27.88 -16.15 24.13
N ASP A 40 -28.04 -17.40 23.69
CA ASP A 40 -26.95 -18.19 23.08
C ASP A 40 -26.64 -17.75 21.66
N ALA A 41 -27.65 -17.31 20.90
CA ALA A 41 -27.48 -16.69 19.60
C ALA A 41 -26.58 -15.44 19.71
N LYS A 42 -26.91 -14.51 20.63
CA LYS A 42 -26.11 -13.29 20.85
C LYS A 42 -24.69 -13.59 21.34
N LYS A 43 -24.52 -14.55 22.26
CA LYS A 43 -23.19 -14.98 22.73
C LYS A 43 -22.34 -15.55 21.62
N SER A 44 -22.92 -16.34 20.72
CA SER A 44 -22.20 -16.95 19.61
C SER A 44 -21.68 -15.91 18.62
N ILE A 45 -22.51 -14.92 18.27
CA ILE A 45 -22.10 -13.81 17.40
C ILE A 45 -21.00 -12.98 18.05
N ASP A 46 -21.14 -12.64 19.34
CA ASP A 46 -20.16 -11.81 20.02
C ASP A 46 -18.79 -12.52 20.18
N LYS A 47 -18.80 -13.83 20.44
CA LYS A 47 -17.57 -14.65 20.41
C LYS A 47 -16.94 -14.67 19.02
N MET A 48 -17.73 -14.99 18.00
CA MET A 48 -17.27 -15.07 16.61
C MET A 48 -16.66 -13.75 16.14
N VAL A 49 -17.22 -12.61 16.53
CA VAL A 49 -16.71 -11.29 16.18
C VAL A 49 -15.40 -10.97 16.91
N LYS A 50 -15.31 -11.31 18.20
CA LYS A 50 -14.08 -11.10 18.99
C LYS A 50 -12.93 -11.96 18.46
N GLU A 51 -13.22 -13.21 18.14
CA GLU A 51 -12.24 -14.18 17.61
C GLU A 51 -11.81 -13.78 16.20
N SER A 52 -12.78 -13.49 15.32
CA SER A 52 -12.52 -12.98 13.99
C SER A 52 -11.68 -11.71 14.02
N ARG A 53 -11.96 -10.73 14.89
CA ARG A 53 -11.14 -9.50 14.98
C ARG A 53 -9.69 -9.77 15.39
N LYS A 54 -9.46 -10.73 16.28
CA LYS A 54 -8.10 -11.14 16.69
C LYS A 54 -7.34 -11.82 15.56
N GLU A 55 -8.00 -12.73 14.85
CA GLU A 55 -7.41 -13.40 13.69
C GLU A 55 -7.18 -12.42 12.54
N PHE A 56 -8.13 -11.53 12.29
CA PHE A 56 -8.03 -10.51 11.25
C PHE A 56 -6.87 -9.55 11.52
N ASP A 57 -6.58 -9.17 12.76
CA ASP A 57 -5.42 -8.31 13.07
C ASP A 57 -4.09 -9.00 12.75
N LYS A 58 -3.98 -10.29 13.09
CA LYS A 58 -2.80 -11.11 12.75
C LYS A 58 -2.66 -11.30 11.25
N SER A 59 -3.73 -11.77 10.58
CA SER A 59 -3.74 -11.99 9.14
C SER A 59 -3.59 -10.69 8.37
N SER A 60 -4.12 -9.56 8.85
CA SER A 60 -3.98 -8.26 8.18
C SER A 60 -2.52 -7.80 8.13
N LYS A 61 -1.69 -8.13 9.13
CA LYS A 61 -0.25 -7.84 9.08
C LYS A 61 0.45 -8.70 8.03
N GLU A 62 0.16 -10.00 8.01
CA GLU A 62 0.73 -10.92 7.01
C GLU A 62 0.30 -10.55 5.59
N ILE A 63 -0.99 -10.22 5.41
CA ILE A 63 -1.54 -9.73 4.15
C ILE A 63 -0.86 -8.42 3.76
N GLN A 64 -0.69 -7.48 4.69
CA GLN A 64 -0.02 -6.21 4.41
C GLN A 64 1.44 -6.42 3.97
N ASP A 65 2.19 -7.29 4.63
CA ASP A 65 3.55 -7.63 4.21
C ASP A 65 3.58 -8.36 2.86
N TYR A 66 2.64 -9.27 2.61
CA TYR A 66 2.53 -9.94 1.33
C TYR A 66 2.24 -8.97 0.20
N PHE A 67 1.29 -8.05 0.39
CA PHE A 67 0.98 -6.99 -0.58
C PHE A 67 2.17 -6.07 -0.80
N LYS A 68 2.88 -5.69 0.26
CA LYS A 68 4.07 -4.86 0.17
C LYS A 68 5.17 -5.56 -0.63
N HIS A 69 5.41 -6.84 -0.37
CA HIS A 69 6.38 -7.66 -1.09
C HIS A 69 5.99 -7.86 -2.57
N LEU A 70 4.69 -7.96 -2.86
CA LEU A 70 4.17 -8.09 -4.22
C LEU A 70 4.33 -6.78 -5.00
N LEU A 71 4.08 -5.63 -4.35
CA LEU A 71 4.29 -4.30 -4.92
C LEU A 71 5.78 -4.03 -5.17
N ASP A 72 6.65 -4.41 -4.23
CA ASP A 72 8.11 -4.34 -4.39
C ASP A 72 8.58 -5.20 -5.57
N LYS A 73 8.06 -6.43 -5.71
CA LYS A 73 8.38 -7.33 -6.84
C LYS A 73 7.83 -6.82 -8.17
N ALA A 74 6.71 -6.11 -8.16
CA ALA A 74 6.10 -5.55 -9.36
C ALA A 74 6.77 -4.24 -9.83
N ASN A 75 7.87 -3.80 -9.20
CA ASN A 75 8.51 -2.49 -9.43
C ASN A 75 7.52 -1.32 -9.29
N PHE A 76 6.45 -1.50 -8.52
CA PHE A 76 5.43 -0.48 -8.35
C PHE A 76 5.95 0.52 -7.32
N ALA A 77 6.55 1.61 -7.78
CA ALA A 77 7.08 2.66 -6.91
C ALA A 77 5.98 3.17 -5.99
N CYS A 78 6.17 2.99 -4.68
CA CYS A 78 5.26 3.57 -3.71
C CYS A 78 5.47 5.08 -3.63
N GLN A 79 4.46 5.81 -3.17
CA GLN A 79 4.54 7.27 -3.00
C GLN A 79 5.76 7.70 -2.14
N LYS A 80 6.17 6.84 -1.20
CA LYS A 80 7.39 7.01 -0.38
C LYS A 80 8.69 6.93 -1.20
N ASP A 81 8.73 6.08 -2.23
CA ASP A 81 9.89 5.96 -3.11
C ASP A 81 10.01 7.19 -4.00
N PHE A 82 8.87 7.73 -4.44
CA PHE A 82 8.81 9.00 -5.17
C PHE A 82 9.34 10.16 -4.33
N GLU A 83 8.93 10.27 -3.06
CA GLU A 83 9.42 11.29 -2.13
C GLU A 83 10.92 11.14 -1.81
N LYS A 84 11.41 9.89 -1.72
CA LYS A 84 12.85 9.59 -1.58
C LYS A 84 13.63 10.00 -2.83
N LEU A 85 13.05 9.78 -4.01
CA LEU A 85 13.63 10.16 -5.28
C LEU A 85 13.65 11.68 -5.43
N GLU A 86 12.58 12.37 -5.06
CA GLU A 86 12.46 13.83 -5.07
C GLU A 86 13.47 14.49 -4.11
N LYS A 87 13.65 13.95 -2.90
CA LYS A 87 14.71 14.41 -1.97
C LYS A 87 16.11 14.18 -2.55
N ARG A 88 16.35 13.06 -3.24
CA ARG A 88 17.63 12.80 -3.92
C ARG A 88 17.86 13.75 -5.08
N VAL A 89 16.84 14.00 -5.90
CA VAL A 89 16.88 14.94 -7.03
C VAL A 89 17.16 16.35 -6.50
N ASN A 90 16.43 16.83 -5.50
CA ASN A 90 16.67 18.14 -4.87
C ASN A 90 18.08 18.26 -4.26
N ALA A 91 18.61 17.19 -3.66
CA ALA A 91 19.98 17.20 -3.13
C ALA A 91 21.05 17.23 -4.24
N LEU A 92 20.80 16.57 -5.37
CA LEU A 92 21.68 16.58 -6.54
C LEU A 92 21.60 17.92 -7.29
N GLU A 93 20.41 18.50 -7.42
CA GLU A 93 20.18 19.82 -7.98
C GLU A 93 20.73 20.94 -7.07
N GLY A 94 20.73 20.73 -5.76
CA GLY A 94 21.43 21.60 -4.81
C GLY A 94 22.96 21.57 -4.99
N LYS A 95 23.52 20.40 -5.34
CA LYS A 95 24.94 20.25 -5.67
C LYS A 95 25.31 20.75 -7.07
N SER A 96 24.39 20.75 -8.04
CA SER A 96 24.66 21.28 -9.38
C SER A 96 24.66 22.82 -9.43
N LYS A 97 24.06 23.49 -8.44
CA LYS A 97 24.11 24.96 -8.28
C LYS A 97 25.43 25.47 -7.69
N THR A 98 26.35 24.61 -7.24
CA THR A 98 27.71 25.00 -6.87
C THR A 98 28.70 24.65 -7.98
N THR A 99 28.65 25.38 -9.09
CA THR A 99 29.79 25.54 -9.99
C THR A 99 30.42 26.91 -9.73
N PRO A 100 31.65 27.01 -9.18
CA PRO A 100 32.41 28.23 -9.32
C PRO A 100 33.11 28.27 -10.69
N LYS A 101 32.73 29.30 -11.46
CA LYS A 101 33.57 30.08 -12.39
C LYS A 101 34.07 29.46 -13.70
N LYS A 102 33.43 29.93 -14.79
CA LYS A 102 34.00 30.75 -15.89
C LYS A 102 35.39 30.32 -16.42
N PRO A 103 35.51 29.87 -17.69
CA PRO A 103 36.80 29.62 -18.33
C PRO A 103 37.53 30.97 -18.55
N ALA A 104 38.49 31.27 -17.67
CA ALA A 104 39.43 32.35 -17.87
C ALA A 104 40.54 31.87 -18.81
N VAL A 105 40.45 32.35 -20.05
CA VAL A 105 41.50 32.52 -21.06
C VAL A 105 42.92 32.45 -20.47
N LYS A 106 43.63 31.35 -20.71
CA LYS A 106 45.10 31.38 -20.76
C LYS A 106 45.53 31.61 -22.20
N LYS A 107 46.11 32.79 -22.37
CA LYS A 107 46.69 33.37 -23.58
C LYS A 107 47.49 32.36 -24.39
N ALA A 108 47.25 32.41 -25.69
CA ALA A 108 48.12 31.90 -26.73
C ALA A 108 49.57 32.39 -26.53
N ALA A 109 50.51 31.46 -26.53
CA ALA A 109 51.87 31.70 -26.99
C ALA A 109 51.92 31.22 -28.46
N PRO A 110 52.43 32.02 -29.41
CA PRO A 110 52.29 31.73 -30.83
C PRO A 110 53.32 30.67 -31.24
N LYS A 111 52.85 29.52 -31.73
CA LYS A 111 53.67 28.68 -32.61
C LYS A 111 53.74 29.39 -33.96
N LYS A 112 54.87 30.03 -34.24
CA LYS A 112 55.22 30.49 -35.59
C LYS A 112 55.24 29.29 -36.54
N GLN A 113 54.53 29.47 -37.64
CA GLN A 113 54.57 28.75 -38.90
C GLN A 113 55.99 28.66 -39.48
N THR A 114 56.23 27.59 -40.27
CA THR A 114 57.22 27.45 -41.37
C THR A 114 58.72 27.46 -40.95
N SER A 115 59.61 26.63 -41.48
CA SER A 115 59.84 26.28 -42.88
C SER A 115 60.96 25.21 -43.00
N LYS A 116 60.93 24.46 -44.12
CA LYS A 116 61.97 23.59 -44.72
C LYS A 116 62.22 22.20 -44.15
#